data_AF-A0A7U6B5E8-F1
#
_entry.id   AF-A0A7U6B5E8-F1
#
_cell.length_a   1.000
_cell.length_b   1.000
_cell.length_c   1.000
_cell.angle_alpha   90.00
_cell.angle_beta   90.00
_cell.angle_gamma   90.00
#
_symmetry.space_group_name_H-M   'P 1'
#
loop_
_entity.id
_entity.type
_entity.pdbx_description
1 polymer ?
#
loop_
_entity_poly.entity_id
_entity_poly.type
_entity_poly.pdbx_seq_one_letter_code
_entity_poly.pdbx_strand_id
1 'polypeptide(L)'
;MQIVDQRYLDSANRYSTEPCLLSILDLGHPAPACAATMAQLRERLAKVLPGLRRGRSLIGIVGDEVVPEEPDAPCQGLQLARLIQSVAIELHRLTGDEVMVGFVGRVPKMNGRYRLILPFRCGMVANAALTLSIQLIGALLRDEPFDLEAGLAELRALAAADTPGPGPAPQPSFPIAA
;
A
#
# COMPACT_ATOMS: atom_id res chain seq x y z
N MET A 1 7.41 0.52 13.27
CA MET A 1 7.04 -0.09 11.98
C MET A 1 8.14 0.17 10.96
N GLN A 2 8.62 -0.87 10.28
CA GLN A 2 9.70 -0.76 9.28
C GLN A 2 9.62 -1.87 8.22
N ILE A 3 10.02 -1.57 7.00
CA ILE A 3 10.15 -2.56 5.93
C ILE A 3 11.47 -3.32 6.15
N VAL A 4 11.41 -4.64 6.32
CA VAL A 4 12.58 -5.49 6.58
C VAL A 4 13.12 -6.20 5.33
N ASP A 5 12.28 -6.40 4.32
CA ASP A 5 12.69 -6.90 3.00
C ASP A 5 11.75 -6.30 1.95
N GLN A 6 12.28 -5.98 0.77
CA GLN A 6 11.52 -5.39 -0.31
C GLN A 6 12.06 -5.85 -1.65
N ARG A 7 11.17 -6.30 -2.54
CA ARG A 7 11.53 -6.84 -3.86
C ARG A 7 10.52 -6.41 -4.90
N TYR A 8 11.04 -6.01 -6.06
CA TYR A 8 10.25 -5.82 -7.27
C TYR A 8 10.12 -7.17 -7.99
N LEU A 9 8.88 -7.57 -8.26
CA LEU A 9 8.54 -8.75 -9.04
C LEU A 9 8.07 -8.23 -10.40
N ASP A 10 8.99 -8.10 -11.37
CA ASP A 10 8.72 -7.42 -12.65
C ASP A 10 7.94 -8.26 -13.66
N SER A 11 7.61 -9.51 -13.32
CA SER A 11 6.88 -10.45 -14.17
C SER A 11 5.73 -11.13 -13.43
N ALA A 12 4.92 -11.86 -14.19
CA ALA A 12 3.90 -12.76 -13.63
C ALA A 12 4.51 -13.64 -12.52
N ASN A 13 3.80 -13.71 -11.40
CA ASN A 13 4.27 -14.31 -10.17
C ASN A 13 3.11 -15.01 -9.44
N ARG A 14 3.39 -15.62 -8.28
CA ARG A 14 2.40 -16.37 -7.50
C ARG A 14 1.21 -15.51 -7.02
N TYR A 15 1.35 -14.19 -6.96
CA TYR A 15 0.35 -13.28 -6.40
C TYR A 15 -0.42 -12.52 -7.48
N SER A 16 0.21 -12.21 -8.61
CA SER A 16 -0.40 -11.47 -9.72
C SER A 16 0.25 -11.85 -11.05
N THR A 17 -0.51 -11.69 -12.13
CA THR A 17 0.01 -11.71 -13.50
C THR A 17 0.73 -10.41 -13.87
N GLU A 18 0.58 -9.37 -13.06
CA GLU A 18 1.19 -8.04 -13.23
C GLU A 18 2.39 -7.83 -12.30
N PRO A 19 3.28 -6.86 -12.62
CA PRO A 19 4.38 -6.48 -11.74
C PRO A 19 3.91 -6.12 -10.33
N CYS A 20 4.65 -6.58 -9.32
CA CYS A 20 4.26 -6.43 -7.91
C CYS A 20 5.43 -6.07 -7.01
N LEU A 21 5.18 -5.19 -6.06
CA LEU A 21 6.07 -4.88 -4.96
C LEU A 21 5.77 -5.84 -3.82
N LEU A 22 6.69 -6.75 -3.54
CA LEU A 22 6.66 -7.60 -2.35
C LEU A 22 7.43 -6.90 -1.25
N SER A 23 6.77 -6.67 -0.12
CA SER A 23 7.40 -6.10 1.08
C SER A 23 7.12 -6.96 2.29
N ILE A 24 8.13 -7.20 3.12
CA ILE A 24 7.95 -7.75 4.45
C ILE A 24 8.01 -6.59 5.43
N LEU A 25 6.91 -6.38 6.15
CA LEU A 25 6.73 -5.32 7.12
C LEU A 25 6.84 -5.88 8.53
N ASP A 26 7.73 -5.31 9.33
CA ASP A 26 7.78 -5.52 10.77
C ASP A 26 7.00 -4.38 11.45
N LEU A 27 5.89 -4.73 12.10
CA LEU A 27 5.06 -3.71 12.75
C LEU A 27 5.74 -3.15 14.00
N GLY A 28 6.58 -3.93 14.67
CA GLY A 28 7.15 -3.58 15.97
C GLY A 28 6.08 -3.18 17.01
N HIS A 29 6.51 -2.46 18.04
CA HIS A 29 5.63 -1.65 18.90
C HIS A 29 5.65 -0.21 18.38
N PRO A 30 4.52 0.52 18.25
CA PRO A 30 3.21 0.30 18.87
C PRO A 30 2.16 -0.14 17.84
N ALA A 31 2.00 -1.45 17.64
CA ALA A 31 0.78 -1.92 16.99
C ALA A 31 -0.42 -1.60 17.91
N PRO A 32 -1.60 -1.22 17.39
CA PRO A 32 -2.78 -0.98 18.21
C PRO A 32 -3.05 -2.22 19.07
N ALA A 33 -3.09 -2.02 20.38
CA ALA A 33 -3.18 -3.11 21.34
C ALA A 33 -4.58 -3.74 21.35
N CYS A 34 -5.62 -2.95 21.06
CA CYS A 34 -7.02 -3.38 21.09
C CYS A 34 -7.88 -2.82 19.95
N ALA A 35 -9.08 -3.40 19.79
CA ALA A 35 -10.06 -3.03 18.77
C ALA A 35 -10.46 -1.54 18.83
N ALA A 36 -10.55 -0.96 20.03
CA ALA A 36 -10.85 0.47 20.19
C ALA A 36 -9.79 1.38 19.56
N THR A 37 -8.49 1.08 19.75
CA THR A 37 -7.40 1.85 19.13
C THR A 37 -7.45 1.74 17.61
N MET A 38 -7.75 0.55 17.07
CA MET A 38 -7.91 0.36 15.63
C MET A 38 -9.10 1.15 15.08
N ALA A 39 -10.22 1.18 15.80
CA ALA A 39 -11.40 1.96 15.41
C ALA A 39 -11.11 3.47 15.36
N GLN A 40 -10.44 4.01 16.38
CA GLN A 40 -10.00 5.41 16.42
C GLN A 40 -9.04 5.74 15.27
N LEU A 41 -8.07 4.87 14.99
CA LEU A 41 -7.15 5.04 13.87
C LEU A 41 -7.90 5.10 12.53
N ARG A 42 -8.88 4.21 12.31
CA ARG A 42 -9.71 4.22 11.11
C ARG A 42 -10.56 5.48 10.99
N GLU A 43 -11.08 5.99 12.10
CA GLU A 43 -11.83 7.25 12.11
C GLU A 43 -10.94 8.45 11.74
N ARG A 44 -9.74 8.53 12.32
CA ARG A 44 -8.74 9.55 11.99
C ARG A 44 -8.35 9.48 10.52
N LEU A 45 -8.09 8.27 10.00
CA LEU A 45 -7.79 8.05 8.59
C LEU A 45 -8.94 8.47 7.67
N ALA A 46 -10.19 8.19 8.04
CA ALA A 46 -11.34 8.60 7.23
C ALA A 46 -11.49 10.12 7.09
N LYS A 47 -10.96 10.90 8.05
CA LYS A 47 -10.95 12.37 7.99
C LYS A 47 -9.91 12.90 7.00
N VAL A 48 -8.72 12.27 6.94
CA VAL A 48 -7.61 12.72 6.07
C VAL A 48 -7.60 12.06 4.69
N LEU A 49 -8.18 10.86 4.57
CA LEU A 49 -8.32 10.10 3.34
C LEU A 49 -9.79 9.67 3.18
N PRO A 50 -10.70 10.59 2.82
CA PRO A 50 -12.13 10.27 2.69
C PRO A 50 -12.42 9.28 1.55
N GLY A 51 -11.51 9.19 0.57
CA GLY A 51 -11.54 8.23 -0.52
C GLY A 51 -11.12 6.81 -0.11
N LEU A 52 -10.51 6.64 1.08
CA LEU A 52 -10.16 5.35 1.65
C LEU A 52 -11.45 4.54 1.79
N ARG A 53 -11.74 3.74 0.77
CA ARG A 53 -12.89 2.84 0.80
C ARG A 53 -12.77 2.02 2.08
N ARG A 54 -13.90 1.70 2.71
CA ARG A 54 -13.98 0.54 3.60
C ARG A 54 -13.81 -0.71 2.72
N GLY A 55 -12.62 -0.86 2.14
CA GLY A 55 -12.33 -1.75 1.05
C GLY A 55 -12.50 -3.17 1.53
N ARG A 56 -13.40 -3.91 0.89
CA ARG A 56 -13.35 -5.37 0.94
C ARG A 56 -12.05 -5.78 0.25
N SER A 57 -11.06 -6.18 1.05
CA SER A 57 -9.87 -6.86 0.55
C SER A 57 -10.34 -8.10 -0.21
N LEU A 58 -10.21 -8.11 -1.54
CA LEU A 58 -10.59 -9.24 -2.36
C LEU A 58 -9.45 -10.29 -2.36
N ILE A 59 -9.79 -11.43 -1.78
CA ILE A 59 -9.41 -12.80 -2.15
C ILE A 59 -7.90 -13.12 -2.12
N GLY A 60 -7.53 -13.79 -1.03
CA GLY A 60 -6.28 -14.51 -0.81
C GLY A 60 -6.12 -14.94 0.65
N ILE A 61 -7.19 -14.84 1.44
CA ILE A 61 -7.18 -15.10 2.87
C ILE A 61 -6.85 -16.58 3.10
N VAL A 62 -5.61 -16.84 3.52
CA VAL A 62 -5.32 -18.02 4.32
C VAL A 62 -5.48 -17.57 5.78
N GLY A 63 -6.66 -17.85 6.34
CA GLY A 63 -7.01 -17.58 7.74
C GLY A 63 -8.14 -16.56 7.89
N ASP A 64 -9.36 -17.05 8.12
CA ASP A 64 -10.46 -16.24 8.64
C ASP A 64 -9.95 -15.44 9.85
N GLU A 65 -9.92 -14.11 9.74
CA GLU A 65 -9.77 -13.28 10.92
C GLU A 65 -11.12 -12.67 11.23
N VAL A 66 -11.77 -13.26 12.23
CA VAL A 66 -12.87 -12.67 12.97
C VAL A 66 -12.35 -11.37 13.57
N VAL A 67 -12.93 -10.24 13.18
CA VAL A 67 -12.75 -8.98 13.91
C VAL A 67 -13.48 -9.17 15.24
N PRO A 68 -12.79 -9.14 16.39
CA PRO A 68 -13.47 -9.24 17.67
C PRO A 68 -14.40 -8.03 17.83
N GLU A 69 -15.65 -8.27 18.22
CA GLU A 69 -16.62 -7.20 18.47
C GLU A 69 -16.33 -6.47 19.81
N GLU A 70 -15.61 -7.13 20.72
CA GLU A 70 -15.24 -6.60 22.02
C GLU A 70 -14.14 -5.51 21.92
N PRO A 71 -14.33 -4.34 22.54
CA PRO A 71 -13.43 -3.19 22.39
C PRO A 71 -12.01 -3.43 22.95
N ASP A 72 -11.90 -4.22 24.02
CA ASP A 72 -10.64 -4.56 24.68
C ASP A 72 -9.97 -5.80 24.08
N ALA A 73 -10.59 -6.44 23.09
CA ALA A 73 -10.01 -7.61 22.47
C ALA A 73 -8.68 -7.27 21.78
N PRO A 74 -7.67 -8.16 21.88
CA PRO A 74 -6.37 -7.92 21.28
C PRO A 74 -6.51 -7.77 19.77
N CYS A 75 -6.00 -6.65 19.25
CA CYS A 75 -5.94 -6.45 17.80
C CYS A 75 -4.88 -7.36 17.20
N GLN A 76 -5.26 -8.17 16.22
CA GLN A 76 -4.28 -8.94 15.46
C GLN A 76 -3.51 -7.98 14.55
N GLY A 77 -2.17 -8.03 14.58
CA GLY A 77 -1.33 -7.16 13.75
C GLY A 77 -1.61 -7.26 12.25
N LEU A 78 -2.26 -8.35 11.79
CA LEU A 78 -2.72 -8.48 10.41
C LEU A 78 -3.73 -7.39 10.04
N GLN A 79 -4.58 -6.95 10.97
CA GLN A 79 -5.52 -5.85 10.75
C GLN A 79 -4.78 -4.54 10.47
N LEU A 80 -3.72 -4.24 11.23
CA LEU A 80 -2.87 -3.07 10.98
C LEU A 80 -2.16 -3.19 9.64
N ALA A 81 -1.60 -4.36 9.32
CA ALA A 81 -0.93 -4.59 8.03
C ALA A 81 -1.89 -4.41 6.83
N ARG A 82 -3.15 -4.87 6.96
CA ARG A 82 -4.21 -4.65 5.95
C ARG A 82 -4.60 -3.19 5.82
N LEU A 83 -4.67 -2.47 6.93
CA LEU A 83 -4.95 -1.03 6.92
C LEU A 83 -3.83 -0.26 6.21
N ILE A 84 -2.56 -0.58 6.52
CA ILE A 84 -1.39 0.00 5.83
C ILE A 84 -1.47 -0.25 4.32
N GLN A 85 -1.76 -1.48 3.91
CA GLN A 85 -1.95 -1.78 2.49
C GLN A 85 -3.08 -0.96 1.86
N SER A 86 -4.24 -0.86 2.54
CA SER A 86 -5.38 -0.12 2.02
C SER A 86 -5.06 1.37 1.84
N VAL A 87 -4.30 1.94 2.77
CA VAL A 87 -3.80 3.31 2.67
C VAL A 87 -2.81 3.44 1.52
N ALA A 88 -1.85 2.52 1.37
CA ALA A 88 -0.89 2.54 0.25
C ALA A 88 -1.59 2.50 -1.11
N ILE A 89 -2.60 1.63 -1.26
CA ILE A 89 -3.42 1.53 -2.47
C ILE A 89 -4.18 2.83 -2.73
N GLU A 90 -4.80 3.42 -1.71
CA GLU A 90 -5.52 4.68 -1.88
C GLU A 90 -4.59 5.84 -2.26
N LEU A 91 -3.40 5.92 -1.66
CA LEU A 91 -2.39 6.92 -2.02
C LEU A 91 -1.96 6.78 -3.49
N HIS A 92 -1.78 5.53 -3.94
CA HIS A 92 -1.46 5.20 -5.34
C HIS A 92 -2.61 5.58 -6.29
N ARG A 93 -3.87 5.38 -5.87
CA ARG A 93 -5.05 5.82 -6.62
C ARG A 93 -5.10 7.34 -6.76
N LEU A 94 -4.70 8.07 -5.73
CA LEU A 94 -4.64 9.54 -5.75
C LEU A 94 -3.53 10.09 -6.64
N THR A 95 -2.58 9.26 -7.11
CA THR A 95 -1.60 9.62 -8.14
C THR A 95 -2.06 9.28 -9.56
N GLY A 96 -3.26 8.73 -9.73
CA GLY A 96 -3.83 8.40 -11.05
C GLY A 96 -3.58 6.97 -11.53
N ASP A 97 -3.04 6.09 -10.70
CA ASP A 97 -2.87 4.66 -11.03
C ASP A 97 -4.01 3.84 -10.41
N GLU A 98 -4.74 3.07 -11.22
CA GLU A 98 -5.91 2.28 -10.82
C GLU A 98 -5.54 0.92 -10.22
N VAL A 99 -4.45 0.83 -9.46
CA VAL A 99 -4.15 -0.39 -8.70
C VAL A 99 -5.24 -0.56 -7.64
N MET A 100 -5.99 -1.67 -7.71
CA MET A 100 -7.19 -1.86 -6.87
C MET A 100 -7.11 -3.08 -5.95
N VAL A 101 -6.12 -3.96 -6.10
CA VAL A 101 -6.05 -5.24 -5.37
C VAL A 101 -4.63 -5.50 -4.89
N GLY A 102 -4.48 -6.01 -3.67
CA GLY A 102 -3.20 -6.47 -3.16
C GLY A 102 -3.39 -7.63 -2.19
N PHE A 103 -2.30 -8.26 -1.76
CA PHE A 103 -2.32 -9.38 -0.81
C PHE A 103 -1.63 -9.02 0.51
N VAL A 104 -2.21 -9.41 1.64
CA VAL A 104 -1.53 -9.39 2.96
C VAL A 104 -1.58 -10.78 3.57
N GLY A 105 -0.44 -11.27 4.05
CA GLY A 105 -0.36 -12.53 4.77
C GLY A 105 0.70 -12.54 5.86
N ARG A 106 0.58 -13.47 6.79
CA ARG A 106 1.61 -13.70 7.81
C ARG A 106 2.84 -14.35 7.18
N VAL A 107 4.02 -14.02 7.69
CA VAL A 107 5.25 -14.74 7.31
C VAL A 107 5.45 -15.93 8.26
N PRO A 108 5.54 -17.17 7.75
CA PRO A 108 5.74 -18.34 8.60
C PRO A 108 6.97 -18.19 9.49
N LYS A 109 6.84 -18.57 10.77
CA LYS A 109 7.92 -18.52 11.78
C LYS A 109 8.46 -17.11 12.11
N MET A 110 7.79 -16.04 11.67
CA MET A 110 8.22 -14.65 11.89
C MET A 110 7.06 -13.85 12.50
N ASN A 111 6.87 -13.98 13.82
CA ASN A 111 5.81 -13.30 14.55
C ASN A 111 5.96 -11.77 14.44
N GLY A 112 4.83 -11.06 14.31
CA GLY A 112 4.82 -9.59 14.15
C GLY A 112 5.22 -9.09 12.75
N ARG A 113 5.55 -10.00 11.82
CA ARG A 113 5.92 -9.66 10.44
C ARG A 113 4.88 -10.12 9.44
N TYR A 114 4.61 -9.24 8.48
CA TYR A 114 3.55 -9.41 7.50
C TYR A 114 4.10 -9.17 6.10
N ARG A 115 3.73 -10.05 5.18
CA ARG A 115 4.02 -9.90 3.75
C ARG A 115 2.90 -9.09 3.13
N LEU A 116 3.25 -7.96 2.53
CA LEU A 116 2.37 -7.11 1.73
C LEU A 116 2.79 -7.26 0.27
N ILE A 117 1.79 -7.43 -0.60
CA ILE A 117 1.95 -7.41 -2.06
C ILE A 117 1.12 -6.26 -2.60
N LEU A 118 1.75 -5.40 -3.37
CA LEU A 118 1.14 -4.26 -4.05
C LEU A 118 1.47 -4.35 -5.55
N PRO A 119 0.51 -4.65 -6.43
CA PRO A 119 0.71 -4.49 -7.88
C PRO A 119 1.07 -3.05 -8.21
N PHE A 120 1.80 -2.83 -9.29
CA PHE A 120 2.19 -1.49 -9.72
C PHE A 120 2.34 -1.37 -11.23
N ARG A 121 2.11 -0.16 -11.74
CA ARG A 121 2.66 0.27 -13.04
C ARG A 121 4.04 0.89 -12.87
N CYS A 122 4.20 1.72 -11.84
CA CYS A 122 5.48 2.32 -11.44
C CYS A 122 5.94 1.79 -10.07
N GLY A 123 7.07 1.07 -10.06
CA GLY A 123 7.64 0.54 -8.81
C GLY A 123 8.09 1.64 -7.84
N MET A 124 8.54 2.79 -8.33
CA MET A 124 8.95 3.92 -7.49
C MET A 124 7.75 4.52 -6.74
N VAL A 125 6.65 4.75 -7.45
CA VAL A 125 5.41 5.26 -6.83
C VAL A 125 4.85 4.26 -5.82
N ALA A 126 4.84 2.97 -6.13
CA ALA A 126 4.36 1.95 -5.19
C ALA A 126 5.19 1.87 -3.91
N ASN A 127 6.52 1.99 -4.01
CA ASN A 127 7.40 2.02 -2.86
C ASN A 127 7.20 3.30 -2.01
N ALA A 128 7.15 4.45 -2.68
CA ALA A 128 6.91 5.72 -2.01
C ALA A 128 5.53 5.74 -1.32
N ALA A 129 4.49 5.20 -1.95
CA ALA A 129 3.14 5.12 -1.37
C ALA A 129 3.10 4.19 -0.15
N LEU A 130 3.77 3.03 -0.20
CA LEU A 130 3.90 2.16 0.96
C LEU A 130 4.67 2.85 2.09
N THR A 131 5.77 3.52 1.79
CA THR A 131 6.56 4.25 2.78
C THR A 131 5.74 5.36 3.44
N LEU A 132 5.03 6.17 2.64
CA LEU A 132 4.17 7.24 3.12
C LEU A 132 3.02 6.71 3.98
N SER A 133 2.42 5.58 3.61
CA SER A 133 1.37 4.93 4.42
C SER A 133 1.86 4.49 5.80
N ILE A 134 3.07 3.93 5.89
CA ILE A 134 3.70 3.53 7.16
C ILE A 134 3.96 4.76 8.03
N GLN A 135 4.48 5.83 7.42
CA GLN A 135 4.76 7.09 8.13
C GLN A 135 3.49 7.75 8.65
N LEU A 136 2.46 7.89 7.80
CA LEU A 136 1.15 8.45 8.16
C LEU A 136 0.53 7.68 9.33
N ILE A 137 0.45 6.35 9.21
CA ILE A 137 -0.15 5.52 10.26
C ILE A 137 0.70 5.57 11.54
N GLY A 138 2.03 5.61 11.40
CA GLY A 138 2.93 5.78 12.53
C GLY A 138 2.69 7.09 13.28
N ALA A 139 2.56 8.19 12.56
CA ALA A 139 2.26 9.50 13.15
C ALA A 139 0.88 9.51 13.82
N LEU A 140 -0.16 8.97 13.16
CA LEU A 140 -1.50 8.88 13.73
C LEU A 140 -1.58 8.02 15.00
N LEU A 141 -0.77 6.95 15.08
CA LEU A 141 -0.65 6.10 16.27
C LEU A 141 0.09 6.80 17.42
N ARG A 142 1.00 7.72 17.12
CA ARG A 142 1.75 8.52 18.11
C ARG A 142 1.11 9.88 18.41
N ASP A 143 -0.04 10.17 17.80
CA ASP A 143 -0.71 11.48 17.89
C ASP A 143 0.17 12.65 17.40
N GLU A 144 1.05 12.38 16.43
CA GLU A 144 1.94 13.36 15.83
C GLU A 144 1.30 14.00 14.58
N PRO A 145 1.58 15.30 14.32
CA PRO A 145 1.16 15.94 13.07
C PRO A 145 1.86 15.28 11.87
N PHE A 146 1.15 15.18 10.76
CA PHE A 146 1.68 14.62 9.52
C PHE A 146 1.23 15.46 8.32
N ASP A 147 2.18 15.91 7.50
CA ASP A 147 1.91 16.66 6.28
C ASP A 147 1.64 15.71 5.11
N LEU A 148 0.37 15.29 5.01
CA LEU A 148 -0.08 14.39 3.95
C LEU A 148 -0.03 15.06 2.57
N GLU A 149 -0.27 16.37 2.49
CA GLU A 149 -0.28 17.09 1.20
C GLU A 149 1.12 17.17 0.60
N ALA A 150 2.14 17.44 1.41
CA ALA A 150 3.54 17.37 0.97
C ALA A 150 3.89 15.97 0.44
N GLY A 151 3.53 14.91 1.18
CA GLY A 151 3.75 13.53 0.73
C GLY A 151 3.01 13.19 -0.57
N LEU A 152 1.77 13.64 -0.74
CA LEU A 152 1.02 13.46 -1.98
C LEU A 152 1.62 14.24 -3.15
N ALA A 153 2.17 15.44 -2.91
CA ALA A 153 2.85 16.22 -3.94
C ALA A 153 4.11 15.49 -4.45
N GLU A 154 4.91 14.91 -3.54
CA GLU A 154 6.07 14.08 -3.91
C GLU A 154 5.65 12.85 -4.72
N LEU A 155 4.60 12.15 -4.29
CA LEU A 155 4.08 10.99 -5.01
C LEU A 155 3.61 11.35 -6.43
N ARG A 156 2.92 12.49 -6.60
CA ARG A 156 2.51 12.97 -7.92
C ARG A 156 3.70 13.36 -8.79
N ALA A 157 4.74 13.96 -8.21
CA ALA A 157 5.97 14.28 -8.94
C ALA A 157 6.68 13.01 -9.45
N LEU A 158 6.74 11.95 -8.64
CA LEU A 158 7.26 10.65 -9.04
C LEU A 158 6.43 10.03 -10.17
N ALA A 159 5.10 10.07 -10.06
CA ALA A 159 4.21 9.56 -11.11
C ALA A 159 4.34 10.34 -12.43
N ALA A 160 4.51 11.66 -12.36
CA ALA A 160 4.73 12.49 -13.54
C ALA A 160 6.07 12.20 -14.23
N ALA A 161 7.13 11.90 -13.46
CA ALA A 161 8.44 11.56 -14.00
C ALA A 161 8.47 10.19 -14.71
N ASP A 162 7.60 9.27 -14.29
CA ASP A 162 7.48 7.92 -14.88
C ASP A 162 6.61 7.89 -16.14
N THR A 163 5.84 8.95 -16.40
CA THR A 163 5.04 9.03 -17.63
C THR A 163 5.99 9.27 -18.81
N PRO A 164 6.14 8.32 -19.75
CA PRO A 164 6.88 8.61 -20.97
C PRO A 164 6.15 9.76 -21.67
N GLY A 165 6.84 10.89 -21.87
CA GLY A 165 6.32 11.96 -22.72
C GLY A 165 5.91 11.40 -24.08
N PRO A 166 5.03 12.09 -24.86
CA PRO A 166 4.68 11.62 -26.20
C PRO A 166 5.96 11.36 -26.97
N GLY A 167 6.25 10.09 -27.26
CA GLY A 167 7.43 9.70 -28.00
C GLY A 167 7.47 10.47 -29.34
N PRO A 168 8.65 10.71 -29.90
CA PRO A 168 8.75 11.42 -31.17
C PRO A 168 7.81 10.77 -32.19
N ALA A 169 7.02 11.59 -32.87
CA ALA A 169 6.04 11.15 -33.86
C ALA A 169 6.69 10.15 -34.83
N PRO A 170 6.01 9.05 -35.22
CA PRO A 170 6.55 8.08 -36.15
C PRO A 170 6.96 8.81 -37.44
N GLN A 171 8.26 8.78 -37.75
CA GLN A 171 8.79 9.30 -39.01
C GLN A 171 8.17 8.48 -40.15
N PRO A 172 7.62 9.10 -41.20
CA PRO A 172 7.02 8.37 -42.30
C PRO A 172 8.09 7.53 -43.00
N SER A 173 7.92 6.21 -42.96
CA SER A 173 8.74 5.25 -43.70
C SER A 173 8.49 5.45 -45.20
N PHE A 174 9.46 6.00 -45.92
CA PHE A 174 9.41 6.03 -47.38
C PHE A 174 9.56 4.61 -47.94
N PRO A 175 8.69 4.16 -48.85
CA PRO A 175 8.87 2.86 -49.50
C PRO A 175 10.09 2.92 -50.42
N ILE A 176 10.99 1.95 -50.27
CA ILE A 176 12.07 1.70 -51.22
C ILE A 176 11.42 1.14 -52.48
N ALA A 177 11.43 1.91 -53.57
CA ALA A 177 11.05 1.43 -54.89
C ALA A 177 12.12 0.44 -55.39
N ALA A 178 11.66 -0.73 -55.84
CA ALA A 178 12.44 -1.70 -56.59
C ALA A 178 12.21 -1.51 -58.10
#